data_AF-A0AAU6SB78-F1
#
_entry.id   AF-A0AAU6SB78-F1
#
_cell.length_a   1.000
_cell.length_b   1.000
_cell.length_c   1.000
_cell.angle_alpha   90.00
_cell.angle_beta   90.00
_cell.angle_gamma   90.00
#
_symmetry.space_group_name_H-M   'P 1'
#
loop_
_entity.id
_entity.type
_entity.pdbx_description
1 polymer ?
#
loop_
_entity_poly.entity_id
_entity_poly.type
_entity_poly.pdbx_seq_one_letter_code
_entity_poly.pdbx_strand_id
1 'polypeptide(L)' 'MLFVLYLILLLGGMYLVGSAFAAPFLPALVFVAGVLCISLAVALPIAAQRIDSGPRK' A
#
# COMPACT_ATOMS: atom_id res chain seq x y z
N MET A 1 -10.92 6.79 10.33
CA MET A 1 -10.91 5.39 9.84
C MET A 1 -9.86 5.13 8.75
N LEU A 2 -9.55 6.09 7.85
CA LEU A 2 -8.52 5.94 6.81
C LEU A 2 -7.12 5.58 7.34
N PHE A 3 -6.73 6.08 8.51
CA PHE A 3 -5.44 5.75 9.15
C PHE A 3 -5.23 4.24 9.37
N VAL A 4 -6.27 3.54 9.85
CA VAL A 4 -6.21 2.09 10.07
C VAL A 4 -6.05 1.35 8.75
N LEU A 5 -6.70 1.83 7.69
CA LEU A 5 -6.63 1.25 6.35
C LEU A 5 -5.22 1.40 5.75
N TYR A 6 -4.57 2.55 5.94
CA TYR A 6 -3.17 2.76 5.54
C TYR A 6 -2.19 1.91 6.35
N LEU A 7 -2.43 1.75 7.64
CA LEU A 7 -1.60 0.91 8.52
C LEU A 7 -1.68 -0.56 8.08
N ILE A 8 -2.87 -1.05 7.75
CA ILE A 8 -3.06 -2.41 7.22
C ILE A 8 -2.38 -2.58 5.85
N LEU A 9 -2.49 -1.59 4.95
CA LEU A 9 -1.79 -1.64 3.66
C LEU A 9 -0.26 -1.66 3.83
N LEU A 10 0.26 -0.87 4.77
CA LEU A 10 1.68 -0.79 5.05
C LEU A 10 2.22 -2.10 5.65
N LEU A 11 1.59 -2.60 6.72
CA LEU A 11 1.99 -3.86 7.36
C LEU A 11 1.77 -5.05 6.44
N GLY A 12 0.64 -5.06 5.73
CA GLY A 12 0.31 -6.09 4.74
C GLY A 12 1.33 -6.13 3.61
N GLY A 13 1.70 -4.98 3.05
CA GLY A 13 2.74 -4.88 2.03
C GLY A 13 4.12 -5.33 2.53
N MET A 14 4.50 -4.95 3.75
CA MET A 14 5.76 -5.37 4.36
C MET A 14 5.82 -6.89 4.59
N TYR A 15 4.71 -7.48 5.06
CA TYR A 15 4.58 -8.93 5.17
C TYR A 15 4.65 -9.61 3.80
N LEU A 16 3.99 -9.04 2.78
CA LEU A 16 3.96 -9.62 1.44
C LEU A 16 5.35 -9.61 0.78
N VAL A 17 6.11 -8.53 0.94
CA VAL A 17 7.52 -8.46 0.51
C VAL A 17 8.38 -9.52 1.21
N GLY A 18 8.23 -9.69 2.53
CA GLY A 18 8.94 -10.74 3.27
C GLY A 18 8.55 -12.15 2.81
N SER A 19 7.25 -12.37 2.57
CA SER A 19 6.72 -13.65 2.10
C SER A 19 7.18 -14.01 0.68
N ALA A 20 7.53 -13.02 -0.15
CA ALA A 20 8.01 -13.25 -1.51
C ALA A 20 9.30 -14.09 -1.56
N PHE A 21 10.13 -14.03 -0.51
CA PHE A 21 11.35 -14.82 -0.40
C PHE A 21 11.11 -16.28 0.00
N ALA A 22 9.93 -16.59 0.54
CA ALA A 22 9.50 -17.95 0.87
C ALA A 22 8.46 -18.50 -0.12
N ALA A 23 8.08 -17.72 -1.14
CA ALA A 23 7.01 -18.06 -2.05
C ALA A 23 7.43 -19.17 -3.02
N PRO A 24 6.69 -20.30 -3.09
CA PRO A 24 7.02 -21.41 -3.99
C PRO A 24 6.67 -21.13 -5.46
N PHE A 25 5.87 -20.11 -5.75
CA PHE A 25 5.43 -19.78 -7.11
C PHE A 25 5.48 -18.28 -7.37
N LEU A 26 6.11 -17.87 -8.48
CA LEU A 26 6.23 -16.49 -8.96
C LEU A 26 6.69 -15.48 -7.88
N PRO A 27 7.86 -15.68 -7.24
CA PRO A 27 8.34 -14.84 -6.15
C PRO A 27 8.49 -13.35 -6.54
N ALA A 28 8.91 -13.08 -7.78
CA ALA A 28 9.01 -11.72 -8.30
C ALA A 28 7.66 -10.99 -8.35
N LEU A 29 6.57 -11.71 -8.66
CA LEU A 29 5.23 -11.11 -8.72
C LEU A 29 4.72 -10.76 -7.31
N VAL A 30 4.95 -11.66 -6.34
CA VAL A 30 4.60 -11.44 -4.93
C VAL A 30 5.38 -10.26 -4.36
N PHE A 31 6.65 -10.13 -4.72
CA PHE A 31 7.49 -8.99 -4.34
C PHE A 31 6.94 -7.67 -4.90
N VAL A 32 6.66 -7.61 -6.20
CA VAL A 32 6.10 -6.40 -6.85
C VAL A 32 4.73 -6.03 -6.25
N ALA A 33 3.87 -7.01 -5.98
CA ALA A 33 2.59 -6.78 -5.33
C ALA A 33 2.76 -6.16 -3.92
N GLY A 34 3.74 -6.63 -3.14
CA GLY A 34 4.06 -6.07 -1.84
C GLY A 34 4.56 -4.63 -1.91
N VAL A 35 5.49 -4.35 -2.82
CA VAL A 35 6.00 -2.98 -3.07
C VAL A 35 4.89 -2.05 -3.51
N LEU A 36 3.97 -2.50 -4.36
CA LEU A 36 2.83 -1.72 -4.81
C LEU A 36 1.87 -1.41 -3.65
N CYS A 37 1.66 -2.37 -2.75
CA CYS A 37 0.82 -2.20 -1.55
C CYS A 37 1.41 -1.15 -0.60
N ILE A 38 2.73 -1.18 -0.37
CA ILE A 38 3.44 -0.16 0.43
C ILE A 38 3.34 1.22 -0.25
N SER A 39 3.54 1.26 -1.56
CA SER A 39 3.46 2.51 -2.35
C SER A 39 2.06 3.14 -2.26
N LEU A 40 1.01 2.31 -2.35
CA LEU A 40 -0.38 2.74 -2.17
C LEU A 40 -0.64 3.24 -0.75
N ALA A 41 -0.08 2.60 0.27
CA ALA A 41 -0.22 3.04 1.67
C ALA A 41 0.26 4.50 1.86
N VAL A 42 1.30 4.90 1.15
CA VAL A 42 1.87 6.25 1.20
C VAL A 42 1.19 7.21 0.22
N ALA A 43 0.86 6.76 -1.00
CA ALA A 43 0.28 7.60 -2.03
C ALA A 43 -1.19 7.96 -1.74
N LEU A 44 -1.97 7.04 -1.17
CA LEU A 44 -3.39 7.25 -0.88
C LEU A 44 -3.68 8.42 0.09
N PRO A 45 -2.99 8.61 1.23
CA PRO A 45 -3.25 9.77 2.09
C PRO A 45 -2.94 11.10 1.39
N ILE A 46 -1.88 11.15 0.58
CA ILE A 46 -1.49 12.33 -0.18
C ILE A 46 -2.56 12.64 -1.25
N ALA A 47 -3.04 11.61 -1.95
CA ALA A 47 -4.11 11.75 -2.93
C ALA A 47 -5.45 12.13 -2.28
N ALA A 48 -5.78 11.57 -1.12
CA ALA A 48 -6.99 11.90 -0.37
C ALA A 48 -7.00 13.38 0.07
N GLN A 49 -5.87 13.90 0.55
CA GLN A 49 -5.74 15.31 0.91
C GLN A 49 -5.95 16.25 -0.30
N ARG A 50 -5.46 15.86 -1.49
CA ARG A 50 -5.67 16.63 -2.73
C ARG A 50 -7.14 16.70 -3.13
N ILE A 51 -7.89 15.60 -2.96
CA ILE A 51 -9.32 15.54 -3.29
C ILE A 51 -10.14 16.43 -2.35
N ASP A 52 -9.84 16.43 -1.04
CA ASP A 52 -10.53 17.29 -0.06
C ASP A 52 -10.19 18.80 -0.19
N SER A 53 -9.17 19.16 -0.97
CA SER A 53 -8.75 20.55 -1.19
C SER A 53 -9.48 21.25 -2.34
N GLY A 54 -10.50 20.61 -2.96
CA GLY A 54 -11.30 21.21 -4.03
C GLY A 54 -12.04 22.49 -3.58
N PRO A 55 -12.35 23.43 -4.51
CA PRO A 55 -12.86 24.74 -4.15
C PRO A 55 -14.15 24.59 -3.33
N ARG A 56 -14.09 24.97 -2.04
CA ARG A 56 -15.29 25.18 -1.24
C ARG A 56 -16.07 26.30 -1.92
N LYS A 57 -17.19 25.93 -2.55
CA LYS A 57 -18.25 26.90 -2.88
C LYS A 57 -18.89 27.40 -1.59
#